data_AF-S3L9M8-F1
#
_entry.id   AF-S3L9M8-F1
#
_cell.length_a   1.000
_cell.length_b   1.000
_cell.length_c   1.000
_cell.angle_alpha   90.00
_cell.angle_beta   90.00
_cell.angle_gamma   90.00
#
_symmetry.space_group_name_H-M   'P 1'
#
loop_
_entity.id
_entity.type
_entity.pdbx_description
1 polymer ?
#
loop_
_entity_poly.entity_id
_entity_poly.type
_entity_poly.pdbx_seq_one_letter_code
_entity_poly.pdbx_strand_id
1 'polypeptide(L)'
;MFDIPYYSEAQTDNQRFMNMQKRYIIDNDTKALADMYRLGVRVALKMINKFAGSNRHLQSLARMERNEKAHSASSYIIEQYLKRPTFYIKKSYTAYLYKRVQYELFYHRKIDAAIIYCDMTNALYS
;
A
#
# COMPACT_ATOMS: atom_id res chain seq x y z
N MET A 1 -20.51 -14.44 -8.50
CA MET A 1 -20.37 -14.72 -7.06
C MET A 1 -18.94 -14.41 -6.65
N PHE A 2 -18.72 -13.66 -5.56
CA PHE A 2 -17.37 -13.37 -5.08
C PHE A 2 -16.78 -14.61 -4.39
N ASP A 3 -15.62 -15.07 -4.85
CA ASP A 3 -14.90 -16.19 -4.27
C ASP A 3 -13.82 -15.63 -3.32
N ILE A 4 -14.21 -15.40 -2.07
CA ILE A 4 -13.36 -14.82 -1.02
C ILE A 4 -13.20 -15.85 0.10
N PRO A 5 -11.97 -16.32 0.38
CA PRO A 5 -11.73 -17.28 1.44
C PRO A 5 -12.06 -16.68 2.81
N TYR A 6 -12.52 -17.54 3.71
CA TYR A 6 -12.71 -17.22 5.12
C TYR A 6 -11.85 -18.15 5.97
N TYR A 7 -11.20 -17.58 6.97
CA TYR A 7 -10.34 -18.29 7.91
C TYR A 7 -10.88 -18.09 9.32
N SER A 8 -11.48 -19.11 9.92
CA SER A 8 -12.02 -19.02 11.29
C SER A 8 -10.97 -18.57 12.31
N GLU A 9 -9.74 -19.04 12.14
CA GLU A 9 -8.58 -18.67 12.95
C GLU A 9 -7.54 -17.95 12.10
N ALA A 10 -7.73 -16.66 11.86
CA ALA A 10 -6.80 -15.86 11.05
C ALA A 10 -5.48 -15.59 11.80
N GLN A 11 -4.46 -16.39 11.51
CA GLN A 11 -3.14 -16.31 12.12
C GLN A 11 -2.20 -15.32 11.40
N THR A 12 -2.38 -15.13 10.10
CA THR A 12 -1.53 -14.24 9.28
C THR A 12 -2.23 -12.93 8.93
N ASP A 13 -1.46 -11.87 8.68
CA ASP A 13 -2.00 -10.59 8.23
C ASP A 13 -2.81 -10.75 6.93
N ASN A 14 -2.38 -11.63 6.00
CA ASN A 14 -3.13 -11.92 4.79
C ASN A 14 -4.50 -12.51 5.09
N GLN A 15 -4.57 -13.54 5.94
CA GLN A 15 -5.86 -14.15 6.31
C GLN A 15 -6.79 -13.13 6.99
N ARG A 16 -6.24 -12.27 7.87
CA ARG A 16 -7.02 -11.18 8.50
C ARG A 16 -7.59 -10.22 7.46
N PHE A 17 -6.79 -9.83 6.45
CA PHE A 17 -7.29 -9.02 5.34
C PHE A 17 -8.38 -9.72 4.52
N MET A 18 -8.21 -11.01 4.18
CA MET A 18 -9.22 -11.73 3.40
C MET A 18 -10.55 -11.81 4.16
N ASN A 19 -10.51 -12.04 5.48
CA ASN A 19 -11.69 -12.01 6.33
C ASN A 19 -12.35 -10.62 6.38
N MET A 20 -11.58 -9.55 6.53
CA MET A 20 -12.13 -8.19 6.54
C MET A 20 -12.73 -7.80 5.17
N GLN A 21 -12.08 -8.20 4.07
CA GLN A 21 -12.65 -8.04 2.73
C GLN A 21 -13.99 -8.78 2.60
N LYS A 22 -14.08 -10.00 3.12
CA LYS A 22 -15.35 -10.75 3.12
C LYS A 22 -16.43 -10.02 3.93
N ARG A 23 -16.10 -9.56 5.15
CA ARG A 23 -17.01 -8.75 5.98
C ARG A 23 -17.55 -7.53 5.23
N TYR A 24 -16.68 -6.83 4.50
CA TYR A 24 -17.10 -5.67 3.70
C TYR A 24 -18.00 -6.07 2.51
N ILE A 25 -17.58 -7.03 1.70
CA ILE A 25 -18.23 -7.34 0.41
C ILE A 25 -19.50 -8.18 0.57
N ILE A 26 -19.49 -9.13 1.50
CA ILE A 26 -20.58 -10.10 1.68
C ILE A 26 -21.51 -9.67 2.80
N ASP A 27 -20.94 -9.26 3.94
CA ASP A 27 -21.73 -8.94 5.14
C ASP A 27 -22.10 -7.45 5.22
N ASN A 28 -21.66 -6.65 4.24
CA ASN A 28 -21.88 -5.20 4.15
C ASN A 28 -21.40 -4.42 5.39
N ASP A 29 -20.38 -4.93 6.09
CA ASP A 29 -19.79 -4.30 7.27
C ASP A 29 -18.82 -3.20 6.84
N THR A 30 -19.33 -1.96 6.83
CA THR A 30 -18.56 -0.76 6.46
C THR A 30 -17.38 -0.49 7.40
N LYS A 31 -17.41 -0.98 8.66
CA LYS A 31 -16.29 -0.82 9.60
C LYS A 31 -15.08 -1.63 9.16
N ALA A 32 -15.28 -2.69 8.37
CA ALA A 32 -14.20 -3.52 7.88
C ALA A 32 -13.22 -2.75 6.98
N LEU A 33 -13.65 -1.73 6.23
CA LEU A 33 -12.71 -0.87 5.48
C LEU A 33 -11.78 -0.08 6.39
N ALA A 34 -12.27 0.42 7.52
CA ALA A 34 -11.43 1.11 8.49
C ALA A 34 -10.42 0.15 9.15
N ASP A 35 -10.84 -1.08 9.43
CA ASP A 35 -9.95 -2.12 9.97
C ASP A 35 -8.88 -2.53 8.94
N MET A 36 -9.26 -2.69 7.67
CA MET A 36 -8.35 -2.94 6.55
C MET A 36 -7.37 -1.80 6.38
N TYR A 37 -7.81 -0.55 6.51
CA TYR A 37 -6.93 0.61 6.45
C TYR A 37 -5.88 0.56 7.57
N ARG A 38 -6.31 0.39 8.82
CA ARG A 38 -5.42 0.38 10.00
C ARG A 38 -4.39 -0.73 9.93
N LEU A 39 -4.81 -1.95 9.57
CA LEU A 39 -3.87 -3.06 9.37
C LEU A 39 -2.97 -2.80 8.16
N GLY A 40 -3.54 -2.25 7.08
CA GLY A 40 -2.83 -1.84 5.86
C GLY A 40 -1.63 -0.96 6.15
N VAL A 41 -1.84 0.14 6.90
CA VAL A 41 -0.78 1.09 7.25
C VAL A 41 0.34 0.41 8.03
N ARG A 42 -0.02 -0.42 9.02
CA ARG A 42 0.95 -1.15 9.84
C ARG A 42 1.79 -2.11 9.00
N VAL A 43 1.15 -2.88 8.12
CA VAL A 43 1.84 -3.87 7.26
C VAL A 43 2.68 -3.17 6.19
N ALA A 44 2.16 -2.11 5.58
CA ALA A 44 2.89 -1.31 4.60
C ALA A 44 4.15 -0.69 5.23
N LEU A 45 4.05 -0.13 6.44
CA LEU A 45 5.20 0.43 7.14
C LEU A 45 6.28 -0.63 7.44
N LYS A 46 5.88 -1.86 7.83
CA LYS A 46 6.82 -2.97 7.99
C LYS A 46 7.55 -3.28 6.67
N MET A 47 6.83 -3.31 5.55
CA MET A 47 7.41 -3.53 4.22
C MET A 47 8.38 -2.41 3.83
N ILE A 48 8.00 -1.15 4.03
CA ILE A 48 8.84 0.02 3.75
C ILE A 48 10.12 -0.02 4.59
N ASN A 49 10.02 -0.31 5.89
CA ASN A 49 11.20 -0.40 6.75
C ASN A 49 12.12 -1.55 6.33
N LYS A 50 11.57 -2.68 5.87
CA LYS A 50 12.36 -3.77 5.30
C LYS A 50 13.10 -3.32 4.03
N PHE A 51 12.42 -2.61 3.13
CA PHE A 51 13.04 -2.05 1.93
C PHE A 51 14.13 -1.04 2.24
N ALA A 52 13.90 -0.15 3.21
CA ALA A 52 14.89 0.81 3.69
C ALA A 52 16.12 0.10 4.27
N GLY A 53 15.94 -0.99 5.02
CA GLY A 53 17.06 -1.79 5.52
C GLY A 53 17.96 -2.36 4.42
N SER A 54 17.38 -2.72 3.26
CA SER A 54 18.09 -3.36 2.14
C SER A 54 18.55 -2.42 1.02
N ASN A 55 18.03 -1.18 0.94
CA ASN A 55 18.30 -0.26 -0.16
C ASN A 55 18.82 1.09 0.35
N ARG A 56 20.07 1.41 0.01
CA ARG A 56 20.76 2.63 0.45
C ARG A 56 20.02 3.92 0.08
N HIS A 57 19.35 3.97 -1.08
CA HIS A 57 18.56 5.14 -1.48
C HIS A 57 17.36 5.35 -0.55
N LEU A 58 16.73 4.28 -0.11
CA LEU A 58 15.57 4.33 0.79
C LEU A 58 15.94 4.49 2.28
N GLN A 59 17.20 4.26 2.66
CA GLN A 59 17.67 4.53 4.02
C GLN A 59 17.55 6.00 4.40
N SER A 60 17.75 6.89 3.41
CA SER A 60 17.67 8.34 3.58
C SER A 60 16.26 8.86 3.87
N LEU A 61 15.21 8.06 3.58
CA LEU A 61 13.83 8.47 3.82
C LEU A 61 13.61 8.75 5.31
N ALA A 62 13.09 9.93 5.62
CA ALA A 62 12.73 10.29 6.98
C ALA A 62 11.59 9.38 7.47
N ARG A 63 11.48 9.24 8.79
CA ARG A 63 10.39 8.46 9.42
C ARG A 63 9.01 8.98 9.00
N MET A 64 8.86 10.30 8.86
CA MET A 64 7.62 10.94 8.44
C MET A 64 7.24 10.53 7.01
N GLU A 65 8.16 10.62 6.06
CA GLU A 65 7.94 10.20 4.67
C GLU A 65 7.60 8.71 4.55
N ARG A 66 8.24 7.85 5.36
CA ARG A 66 7.90 6.42 5.41
C ARG A 66 6.47 6.18 5.88
N ASN A 67 6.00 6.94 6.88
CA ASN A 67 4.62 6.86 7.34
C ASN A 67 3.65 7.35 6.26
N GLU A 68 3.93 8.48 5.62
CA GLU A 68 3.10 9.03 4.53
C GLU A 68 2.96 8.03 3.38
N LYS A 69 4.06 7.43 2.94
CA LYS A 69 4.02 6.38 1.89
C LYS A 69 3.21 5.16 2.32
N ALA A 70 3.25 4.75 3.58
CA ALA A 70 2.42 3.67 4.11
C ALA A 70 0.92 4.03 4.09
N HIS A 71 0.59 5.28 4.44
CA HIS A 71 -0.76 5.83 4.35
C HIS A 71 -1.25 5.88 2.91
N SER A 72 -0.45 6.40 1.97
CA SER A 72 -0.80 6.47 0.55
C SER A 72 -1.06 5.07 -0.04
N ALA A 73 -0.18 4.11 0.26
CA ALA A 73 -0.35 2.74 -0.22
C ALA A 73 -1.66 2.10 0.28
N SER A 74 -2.00 2.30 1.54
CA SER A 74 -3.20 1.72 2.15
C SER A 74 -4.47 2.42 1.67
N SER A 75 -4.46 3.76 1.64
CA SER A 75 -5.59 4.58 1.19
C SER A 75 -5.98 4.26 -0.25
N TYR A 76 -4.99 4.10 -1.13
CA TYR A 76 -5.23 3.73 -2.53
C TYR A 76 -6.09 2.47 -2.67
N ILE A 77 -5.84 1.45 -1.86
CA ILE A 77 -6.59 0.18 -1.92
C ILE A 77 -8.02 0.39 -1.41
N ILE A 78 -8.19 1.12 -0.30
CA ILE A 78 -9.52 1.46 0.23
C ILE A 78 -10.34 2.25 -0.80
N GLU A 79 -9.72 3.21 -1.48
CA GLU A 79 -10.37 3.94 -2.56
C GLU A 79 -10.85 3.03 -3.70
N GLN A 80 -10.15 1.93 -4.01
CA GLN A 80 -10.62 1.00 -5.03
C GLN A 80 -11.94 0.34 -4.63
N TYR A 81 -12.09 -0.05 -3.36
CA TYR A 81 -13.36 -0.60 -2.86
C TYR A 81 -14.50 0.42 -2.90
N LEU A 82 -14.21 1.70 -2.68
CA LEU A 82 -15.22 2.76 -2.73
C LEU A 82 -15.63 3.14 -4.16
N LYS A 83 -14.66 3.17 -5.08
CA LYS A 83 -14.87 3.60 -6.47
C LYS A 83 -15.39 2.50 -7.39
N ARG A 84 -15.15 1.23 -7.05
CA ARG A 84 -15.41 0.08 -7.94
C ARG A 84 -16.25 -0.97 -7.22
N PRO A 85 -17.56 -1.05 -7.49
CA PRO A 85 -18.48 -1.97 -6.80
C PRO A 85 -18.09 -3.45 -6.88
N THR A 86 -17.36 -3.86 -7.92
CA THR A 86 -16.94 -5.25 -8.16
C THR A 86 -15.48 -5.52 -7.75
N PHE A 87 -14.80 -4.54 -7.16
CA PHE A 87 -13.40 -4.70 -6.80
C PHE A 87 -13.24 -5.61 -5.58
N TYR A 88 -12.39 -6.61 -5.74
CA TYR A 88 -11.88 -7.44 -4.66
C TYR A 88 -10.51 -8.00 -5.02
N ILE A 89 -9.71 -8.28 -4.01
CA ILE A 89 -8.42 -8.94 -4.13
C ILE A 89 -8.65 -10.44 -3.94
N LYS A 90 -8.40 -11.20 -5.02
CA LYS A 90 -8.74 -12.63 -5.08
C LYS A 90 -7.75 -13.53 -4.33
N LYS A 91 -6.44 -13.32 -4.51
CA LYS A 91 -5.41 -14.26 -4.04
C LYS A 91 -4.75 -13.85 -2.71
N SER A 92 -4.13 -12.67 -2.69
CA SER A 92 -3.40 -12.20 -1.51
C SER A 92 -3.44 -10.69 -1.42
N TYR A 93 -4.02 -10.23 -0.32
CA TYR A 93 -4.06 -8.82 0.02
C TYR A 93 -2.66 -8.28 0.31
N THR A 94 -1.83 -9.03 1.03
CA THR A 94 -0.46 -8.60 1.35
C THR A 94 0.41 -8.51 0.11
N ALA A 95 0.23 -9.39 -0.88
CA ALA A 95 0.93 -9.28 -2.17
C ALA A 95 0.48 -8.04 -2.97
N TYR A 96 -0.82 -7.74 -2.98
CA TYR A 96 -1.35 -6.53 -3.62
C TYR A 96 -0.82 -5.26 -2.93
N LEU A 97 -0.84 -5.23 -1.59
CA LEU A 97 -0.29 -4.15 -0.79
C LEU A 97 1.21 -3.98 -1.02
N TYR A 98 1.96 -5.08 -1.10
CA TYR A 98 3.39 -5.05 -1.43
C TYR A 98 3.65 -4.37 -2.78
N LYS A 99 2.87 -4.71 -3.81
CA LYS A 99 2.97 -4.04 -5.12
C LYS A 99 2.66 -2.56 -5.04
N ARG A 100 1.68 -2.16 -4.22
CA ARG A 100 1.39 -0.74 -4.01
C ARG A 100 2.51 -0.04 -3.25
N VAL A 101 3.08 -0.65 -2.22
CA VAL A 101 4.25 -0.11 -1.51
C VAL A 101 5.44 0.08 -2.46
N GLN A 102 5.70 -0.89 -3.35
CA GLN A 102 6.73 -0.73 -4.38
C GLN A 102 6.45 0.47 -5.27
N TYR A 103 5.19 0.66 -5.67
CA TYR A 103 4.80 1.84 -6.45
C TYR A 103 5.08 3.15 -5.69
N GLU A 104 4.68 3.25 -4.42
CA GLU A 104 4.93 4.47 -3.61
C GLU A 104 6.43 4.77 -3.39
N LEU A 105 7.27 3.74 -3.36
CA LEU A 105 8.71 3.89 -3.10
C LEU A 105 9.51 4.19 -4.35
N PHE A 106 9.18 3.57 -5.48
CA PHE A 106 10.03 3.56 -6.67
C PHE A 106 9.41 4.20 -7.91
N TYR A 107 8.10 4.46 -7.91
CA TYR A 107 7.47 5.11 -9.04
C TYR A 107 7.69 6.62 -8.95
N HIS A 108 8.61 7.13 -9.76
CA HIS A 108 8.76 8.57 -9.98
C HIS A 108 7.68 9.04 -10.95
N ARG A 109 6.99 10.13 -10.60
CA ARG A 109 6.15 10.83 -11.59
C ARG A 109 7.08 11.39 -12.66
N LYS A 110 6.60 11.50 -13.91
CA LYS A 110 7.38 12.15 -14.99
C LYS A 110 7.92 13.54 -14.60
N ILE A 111 7.18 14.25 -13.73
CA ILE A 111 7.60 15.52 -13.13
C ILE A 111 8.83 15.38 -12.23
N ASP A 112 8.94 14.31 -11.43
CA ASP A 112 10.11 14.12 -10.55
C ASP A 112 11.37 13.86 -11.39
N ALA A 113 11.24 13.15 -12.52
CA ALA A 113 12.31 13.01 -13.50
C ALA A 113 12.68 14.34 -14.19
N ALA A 114 11.68 15.20 -14.45
CA ALA A 114 11.90 16.53 -15.00
C ALA A 114 12.60 17.48 -14.01
N ILE A 115 12.24 17.42 -12.73
CA ILE A 115 12.91 18.18 -11.65
C ILE A 115 14.36 17.73 -11.52
N ILE A 116 14.62 16.42 -11.48
CA ILE A 116 15.98 15.87 -11.47
C ILE A 116 16.79 16.34 -12.69
N TYR A 117 16.17 16.36 -13.88
CA TYR A 117 16.82 16.90 -15.09
C TYR A 117 17.14 18.39 -14.96
N CYS A 118 16.19 19.22 -14.52
CA CYS A 118 16.40 20.65 -14.32
C CYS A 118 17.49 20.93 -13.28
N ASP A 119 17.51 20.19 -12.17
CA ASP A 119 18.53 20.32 -11.13
C ASP A 119 19.92 19.91 -11.64
N MET A 120 20.01 18.83 -12.44
CA MET A 120 21.27 18.46 -13.11
C MET A 120 21.74 19.52 -14.10
N THR A 121 20.84 20.13 -14.88
CA THR A 121 21.22 21.20 -15.80
C THR A 121 21.70 22.45 -15.05
N ASN A 122 21.03 22.83 -13.96
CA ASN A 122 21.43 23.99 -13.18
C ASN A 122 22.81 23.81 -12.54
N ALA A 123 23.15 22.60 -12.08
CA ALA A 123 24.45 22.29 -11.50
C ALA A 123 25.61 22.19 -12.52
N LEU A 124 25.31 21.98 -13.81
CA LEU A 124 26.31 21.90 -14.88
C LEU A 124 26.66 23.27 -15.49
N TYR A 125 25.78 24.26 -15.32
CA TYR A 125 25.93 25.62 -15.87
C TYR A 125 26.12 26.69 -14.78
N SER A 126 26.31 26.28 -13.53
CA SER A 126 26.77 27.10 -12.40
C SER A 126 28.25 26.88 -12.14
#